data_AF-A0A959NZE6-F1
#
_entry.id   AF-A0A959NZE6-F1
#
_cell.length_a   1.000
_cell.length_b   1.000
_cell.length_c   1.000
_cell.angle_alpha   90.00
_cell.angle_beta   90.00
_cell.angle_gamma   90.00
#
_symmetry.space_group_name_H-M   'P 1'
#
loop_
_entity.id
_entity.type
_entity.pdbx_description
1 polymer ?
#
loop_
_entity_poly.entity_id
_entity_poly.type
_entity_poly.pdbx_seq_one_letter_code
_entity_poly.pdbx_strand_id
1 'polypeptide(L)'
;MKTKFVLLITLLLAQFPNVLFASEAEHALPDPFMVIPFAVLLLMIATGPLFYHHFWEHHYPKVAIFLGLITITYDLAVLGDTHTLLHTLAEYLAFIALLASLFVASGGILIKIDKKSTPMLNVIILFIGAVIANIIGTTGASMLLIRPFIKINRKRIKAYQFVFFIFLV
;
A
#
# COMPACT_ATOMS: atom_id res chain seq x y z
N MET A 1 40.22 24.67 16.50
CA MET A 1 38.80 24.81 16.08
C MET A 1 38.04 23.48 16.03
N LYS A 2 38.64 22.40 15.50
CA LYS A 2 37.99 21.08 15.40
C LYS A 2 37.59 20.46 16.75
N THR A 3 38.42 20.58 17.79
CA THR A 3 38.16 19.96 19.10
C THR A 3 37.01 20.60 19.88
N LYS A 4 36.84 21.92 19.79
CA LYS A 4 35.72 22.64 20.42
C LYS A 4 34.39 22.34 19.72
N PHE A 5 34.42 22.14 18.40
CA PHE A 5 33.23 21.76 17.61
C PHE A 5 32.77 20.33 17.92
N VAL A 6 33.72 19.40 18.05
CA VAL A 6 33.41 18.02 18.48
C VAL A 6 32.81 18.02 19.88
N LEU A 7 33.42 18.73 20.84
CA LEU A 7 32.89 18.83 22.22
C LEU A 7 31.50 19.48 22.28
N LEU A 8 31.22 20.47 21.43
CA LEU A 8 29.89 21.08 21.34
C LEU A 8 28.84 20.08 20.82
N ILE A 9 29.20 19.26 19.83
CA ILE A 9 28.33 18.20 19.30
C ILE A 9 28.10 17.11 20.34
N THR A 10 29.14 16.67 21.07
CA THR A 10 28.95 15.67 22.13
C THR A 10 28.13 16.21 23.30
N LEU A 11 28.30 17.48 23.67
CA LEU A 11 27.51 18.11 24.73
C LEU A 11 26.04 18.30 24.31
N LEU A 12 25.80 18.63 23.04
CA LEU A 12 24.45 18.80 22.50
C LEU A 12 23.73 17.45 22.36
N LEU A 13 24.43 16.38 21.97
CA LEU A 13 23.90 15.00 21.99
C LEU A 13 23.64 14.50 23.42
N ALA A 14 24.45 14.89 24.41
CA ALA A 14 24.28 14.49 25.80
C ALA A 14 23.07 15.15 26.50
N GLN A 15 22.54 16.27 25.96
CA GLN A 15 21.30 16.90 26.45
C GLN A 15 20.03 16.25 25.89
N PHE A 16 20.17 15.31 24.95
CA PHE A 16 19.07 14.59 24.30
C PHE A 16 19.21 13.05 24.50
N PRO A 17 19.31 12.54 25.75
CA PRO A 17 19.46 11.10 25.99
C PRO A 17 18.29 10.27 25.45
N ASN A 18 17.13 10.90 25.25
CA ASN A 18 15.89 10.25 24.79
C ASN A 18 15.70 10.27 23.27
N VAL A 19 16.59 10.91 22.49
CA VAL A 19 16.41 11.00 21.02
C VAL A 19 17.06 9.80 20.30
N LEU A 20 18.00 9.11 20.95
CA LEU A 20 18.59 7.86 20.45
C LEU A 20 17.73 6.61 20.70
N PHE A 21 16.77 6.69 21.63
CA PHE A 21 15.90 5.57 22.04
C PHE A 21 14.41 5.79 21.74
N ALA A 22 14.05 6.79 20.93
CA ALA A 22 12.66 7.11 20.60
C ALA A 22 12.00 6.14 19.59
N SER A 23 12.46 4.89 19.45
CA SER A 23 11.87 3.91 18.52
C SER A 23 11.99 2.44 18.95
N GLU A 24 12.02 2.16 20.25
CA GLU A 24 11.60 0.85 20.74
C GLU A 24 10.35 1.07 21.60
N ALA A 25 9.26 1.46 20.94
CA ALA A 25 7.97 1.01 21.43
C ALA A 25 8.07 -0.52 21.38
N GLU A 26 8.21 -1.18 22.53
CA GLU A 26 7.96 -2.61 22.66
C GLU A 26 6.61 -2.88 22.01
N HIS A 27 6.62 -3.29 20.73
CA HIS A 27 5.45 -3.79 20.07
C HIS A 27 5.25 -5.16 20.69
N ALA A 28 4.58 -5.18 21.84
CA ALA A 28 4.06 -6.41 22.41
C ALA A 28 3.37 -7.13 21.27
N LEU A 29 3.89 -8.32 20.93
CA LEU A 29 3.37 -9.06 19.80
C LEU A 29 1.86 -9.23 20.03
N PRO A 30 1.02 -8.86 19.05
CA PRO A 30 -0.41 -9.02 19.20
C PRO A 30 -0.69 -10.48 19.54
N ASP A 31 -1.68 -10.68 20.40
CA ASP A 31 -2.11 -12.02 20.82
C ASP A 31 -2.24 -12.92 19.58
N PRO A 32 -1.53 -14.07 19.51
CA PRO A 32 -1.55 -14.95 18.35
C PRO A 32 -2.97 -15.29 17.85
N PHE A 33 -3.96 -15.30 18.75
CA PHE A 33 -5.36 -15.55 18.39
C PHE A 33 -5.96 -14.46 17.47
N MET A 34 -5.49 -13.21 17.55
CA MET A 34 -5.93 -12.10 16.69
C MET A 34 -5.53 -12.26 15.23
N VAL A 35 -4.44 -12.98 14.98
CA VAL A 35 -3.91 -13.18 13.62
C VAL A 35 -4.70 -14.24 12.87
N ILE A 36 -5.43 -15.12 13.59
CA ILE A 36 -6.14 -16.25 12.99
C ILE A 36 -7.17 -15.80 11.94
N PRO A 37 -8.11 -14.87 12.22
CA PRO A 37 -9.07 -14.43 11.20
C PRO A 37 -8.40 -13.85 9.96
N PHE A 38 -7.30 -13.12 10.13
CA PHE A 38 -6.52 -12.57 9.03
C PHE A 38 -5.83 -13.67 8.20
N ALA A 39 -5.17 -14.63 8.85
CA ALA A 39 -4.55 -15.77 8.18
C ALA A 39 -5.56 -16.63 7.42
N VAL A 40 -6.74 -16.85 8.01
CA VAL A 40 -7.86 -17.54 7.35
C VAL A 40 -8.32 -16.76 6.12
N LEU A 41 -8.49 -15.43 6.23
CA LEU A 41 -8.86 -14.59 5.10
C LEU A 41 -7.83 -14.67 3.97
N LEU A 42 -6.53 -14.60 4.27
CA LEU A 42 -5.46 -14.73 3.27
C LEU A 42 -5.47 -16.08 2.58
N LEU A 43 -5.64 -17.16 3.34
CA LEU A 43 -5.75 -18.51 2.79
C LEU A 43 -6.95 -18.60 1.85
N MET A 44 -8.11 -18.07 2.26
CA MET A 44 -9.30 -18.06 1.42
C MET A 44 -9.16 -17.18 0.17
N ILE A 45 -8.43 -16.07 0.21
CA ILE A 45 -8.13 -15.26 -0.98
C ILE A 45 -7.24 -16.05 -1.96
N ALA A 46 -6.27 -16.81 -1.46
CA ALA A 46 -5.40 -17.63 -2.30
C ALA A 46 -6.11 -18.86 -2.88
N THR A 47 -6.94 -19.55 -2.08
CA THR A 47 -7.56 -20.83 -2.45
C THR A 47 -8.97 -20.69 -3.03
N GLY A 48 -9.71 -19.66 -2.62
CA GLY A 48 -11.12 -19.45 -2.96
C GLY A 48 -11.39 -19.40 -4.47
N PRO A 49 -10.69 -18.55 -5.24
CA PRO A 49 -10.83 -18.51 -6.69
C PRO A 49 -10.50 -19.83 -7.39
N LEU A 50 -9.60 -20.65 -6.82
CA LEU A 50 -9.09 -21.88 -7.42
C LEU A 50 -10.04 -23.07 -7.19
N PHE A 51 -10.55 -23.24 -5.97
CA PHE A 51 -11.37 -24.41 -5.60
C PHE A 51 -12.88 -24.14 -5.63
N TYR A 52 -13.31 -22.89 -5.37
CA TYR A 52 -14.72 -22.54 -5.18
C TYR A 52 -15.09 -21.23 -5.87
N HIS A 53 -14.70 -21.10 -7.15
CA HIS A 53 -14.82 -19.88 -7.94
C HIS A 53 -16.19 -19.18 -7.82
N HIS A 54 -17.30 -19.89 -8.08
CA HIS A 54 -18.64 -19.30 -8.10
C HIS A 54 -19.12 -18.82 -6.71
N PHE A 55 -18.74 -19.54 -5.64
CA PHE A 55 -19.04 -19.11 -4.27
C PHE A 55 -18.22 -17.87 -3.90
N TRP A 56 -16.91 -17.91 -4.19
CA TRP A 56 -15.96 -16.88 -3.80
C TRP A 56 -16.29 -15.52 -4.42
N GLU A 57 -16.56 -15.47 -5.72
CA GLU A 57 -16.89 -14.21 -6.41
C GLU A 57 -18.11 -13.51 -5.81
N HIS A 58 -19.11 -14.27 -5.35
CA HIS A 58 -20.34 -13.71 -4.81
C HIS A 58 -20.29 -13.45 -3.30
N HIS A 59 -19.50 -14.21 -2.54
CA HIS A 59 -19.50 -14.17 -1.07
C HIS A 59 -18.24 -13.57 -0.46
N TYR A 60 -17.21 -13.25 -1.24
CA TYR A 60 -15.97 -12.64 -0.75
C TYR A 60 -16.21 -11.46 0.23
N PRO A 61 -17.05 -10.46 -0.10
CA PRO A 61 -17.29 -9.35 0.81
C PRO A 61 -17.90 -9.80 2.14
N LYS A 62 -18.82 -10.78 2.10
CA LYS A 62 -19.48 -11.30 3.31
C LYS A 62 -18.49 -12.04 4.20
N VAL A 63 -17.61 -12.85 3.61
CA VAL A 63 -16.56 -13.59 4.34
C VAL A 63 -15.57 -12.61 5.00
N ALA A 64 -15.12 -11.59 4.25
CA ALA A 64 -14.22 -10.57 4.77
C ALA A 64 -14.85 -9.77 5.92
N ILE A 65 -16.10 -9.34 5.77
CA ILE A 65 -16.84 -8.63 6.84
C ILE A 65 -17.02 -9.54 8.06
N PHE A 66 -17.39 -10.80 7.87
CA PHE A 66 -17.57 -11.76 8.96
C PHE A 66 -16.28 -11.97 9.76
N LEU A 67 -15.16 -12.23 9.08
CA LEU A 67 -13.86 -12.41 9.73
C LEU A 67 -13.37 -11.11 10.41
N GLY A 68 -13.60 -9.95 9.78
CA GLY A 68 -13.30 -8.65 10.38
C GLY A 68 -14.13 -8.36 11.64
N LEU A 69 -15.41 -8.69 11.64
CA LEU A 69 -16.27 -8.56 12.82
C LEU A 69 -15.82 -9.45 13.97
N ILE A 70 -15.32 -10.65 13.69
CA ILE A 70 -14.72 -11.51 14.71
C ILE A 70 -13.54 -10.80 15.38
N THR A 71 -12.62 -10.23 14.59
CA THR A 71 -11.48 -9.47 15.12
C THR A 71 -11.94 -8.28 15.97
N ILE A 72 -12.85 -7.44 15.46
CA ILE A 72 -13.37 -6.29 16.20
C ILE A 72 -14.05 -6.71 17.50
N THR A 73 -14.83 -7.79 17.47
CA THR A 73 -15.51 -8.30 18.67
C THR A 73 -14.50 -8.81 19.69
N TYR A 74 -13.45 -9.49 19.24
CA TYR A 74 -12.37 -9.96 20.11
C TYR A 74 -11.64 -8.79 20.78
N ASP A 75 -11.25 -7.77 20.00
CA ASP A 75 -10.63 -6.53 20.51
C ASP A 75 -11.49 -5.87 21.60
N LEU A 76 -12.79 -5.71 21.34
CA LEU A 76 -13.71 -5.03 22.26
C LEU A 76 -14.07 -5.87 23.49
N ALA A 77 -14.33 -7.17 23.32
CA ALA A 77 -14.86 -8.01 24.38
C ALA A 77 -13.79 -8.66 25.26
N VAL A 78 -12.59 -8.92 24.70
CA VAL A 78 -11.50 -9.61 25.41
C VAL A 78 -10.42 -8.64 25.87
N LEU A 79 -9.96 -7.75 24.98
CA LEU A 79 -8.91 -6.78 25.34
C LEU A 79 -9.48 -5.47 25.90
N GLY A 80 -10.72 -5.13 25.56
CA GLY A 80 -11.35 -3.86 25.97
C GLY A 80 -10.70 -2.62 25.33
N ASP A 81 -9.85 -2.80 24.33
CA ASP A 81 -9.06 -1.73 23.74
C ASP A 81 -9.83 -1.01 22.62
N THR A 82 -10.66 -0.06 23.03
CA THR A 82 -11.40 0.79 22.09
C THR A 82 -10.51 1.84 21.44
N HIS A 83 -9.39 2.21 22.08
CA HIS A 83 -8.52 3.28 21.59
C HIS A 83 -7.77 2.85 20.33
N THR A 84 -7.17 1.65 20.34
CA THR A 84 -6.47 1.12 19.17
C THR A 84 -7.41 0.95 17.98
N LEU A 85 -8.62 0.44 18.20
CA LEU A 85 -9.64 0.32 17.14
C LEU A 85 -10.00 1.67 16.51
N LEU A 86 -10.23 2.71 17.32
CA LEU A 86 -10.54 4.05 16.82
C LEU A 86 -9.35 4.68 16.09
N HIS A 87 -8.13 4.47 16.61
CA HIS A 87 -6.91 4.94 15.97
C HIS A 87 -6.72 4.29 14.59
N THR A 88 -6.83 2.96 14.52
CA THR A 88 -6.76 2.21 13.25
C THR A 88 -7.86 2.61 12.28
N LEU A 89 -9.08 2.87 12.76
CA LEU A 89 -10.17 3.39 11.92
C LEU A 89 -9.81 4.77 11.33
N ALA A 90 -9.25 5.66 12.14
CA ALA A 90 -8.82 6.99 11.68
C ALA A 90 -7.70 6.88 10.62
N GLU A 91 -6.72 6.01 10.82
CA GLU A 91 -5.67 5.72 9.83
C GLU A 91 -6.27 5.17 8.53
N TYR A 92 -7.24 4.27 8.62
CA TYR A 92 -7.91 3.70 7.45
C TYR A 92 -8.70 4.75 6.68
N LEU A 93 -9.41 5.64 7.37
CA LEU A 93 -10.10 6.78 6.74
C LEU A 93 -9.12 7.75 6.08
N ALA A 94 -8.00 8.06 6.74
CA ALA A 94 -6.95 8.89 6.17
C ALA A 94 -6.35 8.25 4.91
N PHE A 95 -6.15 6.93 4.92
CA PHE A 95 -5.70 6.17 3.76
C PHE A 95 -6.71 6.20 2.61
N ILE A 96 -8.02 6.01 2.89
CA ILE A 96 -9.08 6.15 1.89
C ILE A 96 -9.08 7.56 1.30
N ALA A 97 -8.96 8.60 2.13
CA ALA A 97 -8.91 9.98 1.67
C ALA A 97 -7.68 10.25 0.79
N LEU A 98 -6.53 9.68 1.14
CA LEU A 98 -5.31 9.73 0.33
C LEU A 98 -5.53 9.07 -1.04
N LEU A 99 -6.06 7.84 -1.07
CA LEU A 99 -6.35 7.14 -2.32
C LEU A 99 -7.37 7.90 -3.17
N ALA A 100 -8.40 8.49 -2.55
CA ALA A 100 -9.40 9.29 -3.23
C ALA A 100 -8.81 10.57 -3.82
N SER A 101 -7.96 11.27 -3.07
CA SER A 101 -7.23 12.45 -3.56
C SER A 101 -6.35 12.09 -4.75
N LEU A 102 -5.60 10.99 -4.65
CA LEU A 102 -4.75 10.49 -5.72
C LEU A 102 -5.56 10.08 -6.95
N PHE A 103 -6.75 9.50 -6.74
CA PHE A 103 -7.68 9.16 -7.81
C PHE A 103 -8.20 10.40 -8.54
N VAL A 104 -8.63 11.42 -7.81
CA VAL A 104 -9.13 12.67 -8.40
C VAL A 104 -8.00 13.42 -9.12
N ALA A 105 -6.84 13.56 -8.46
CA ALA A 105 -5.69 14.25 -9.03
C ALA A 105 -5.16 13.56 -10.29
N SER A 106 -4.96 12.23 -10.25
CA SER A 106 -4.46 11.47 -11.40
C SER A 106 -5.51 11.32 -12.50
N GLY A 107 -6.78 11.16 -12.13
CA GLY A 107 -7.90 10.97 -13.05
C GLY A 107 -8.20 12.18 -13.93
N GLY A 108 -7.87 13.40 -13.47
CA GLY A 108 -7.98 14.64 -14.24
C GLY A 108 -6.87 14.84 -15.28
N ILE A 109 -5.77 14.09 -15.21
CA ILE A 109 -4.61 14.27 -16.09
C ILE A 109 -4.73 13.33 -17.29
N LEU A 110 -4.96 13.91 -18.47
CA LEU A 110 -4.99 13.16 -19.73
C LEU A 110 -3.65 13.27 -20.46
N ILE A 111 -2.83 12.21 -20.38
CA ILE A 111 -1.60 12.09 -21.13
C ILE A 111 -1.91 11.54 -22.53
N LYS A 112 -1.69 12.35 -23.57
CA LYS A 112 -1.79 11.92 -24.98
C LYS A 112 -0.39 11.70 -25.54
N ILE A 113 -0.15 10.50 -26.07
CA ILE A 113 1.10 10.14 -26.74
C ILE A 113 0.75 9.67 -28.15
N ASP A 114 1.05 10.51 -29.14
CA ASP A 114 0.78 10.25 -30.55
C ASP A 114 2.00 9.61 -31.24
N LYS A 115 2.52 8.53 -30.65
CA LYS A 115 3.60 7.71 -31.22
C LYS A 115 3.12 6.29 -31.45
N LYS A 116 3.67 5.63 -32.49
CA LYS A 116 3.45 4.19 -32.71
C LYS A 116 4.08 3.41 -31.55
N SER A 117 3.39 2.38 -31.08
CA SER A 117 3.95 1.45 -30.09
C SER A 117 5.24 0.80 -30.63
N THR A 118 6.33 1.00 -29.90
CA THR A 118 7.63 0.35 -30.12
C THR A 118 8.14 -0.21 -28.79
N PRO A 119 8.99 -1.26 -28.81
CA PRO A 119 9.57 -1.81 -27.59
C PRO A 119 10.29 -0.74 -26.75
N MET A 120 11.06 0.12 -27.41
CA MET A 120 11.80 1.21 -26.75
C MET A 120 10.87 2.21 -26.05
N LEU A 121 9.74 2.56 -26.67
CA LEU A 121 8.76 3.47 -26.06
C LEU A 121 8.14 2.86 -24.80
N ASN A 122 7.84 1.56 -24.81
CA ASN A 122 7.31 0.87 -23.63
C ASN A 122 8.32 0.85 -22.48
N VAL A 123 9.59 0.55 -22.77
CA VAL A 123 10.66 0.57 -21.76
C VAL A 123 10.81 1.97 -21.15
N ILE A 124 10.77 3.02 -21.97
CA ILE A 124 10.84 4.40 -21.48
C ILE A 124 9.65 4.74 -20.58
N ILE A 125 8.42 4.35 -20.97
CA ILE A 125 7.23 4.61 -20.15
C ILE A 125 7.31 3.86 -18.82
N LEU A 126 7.75 2.60 -18.83
CA LEU A 126 7.94 1.80 -17.62
C LEU A 126 9.02 2.40 -16.71
N PHE A 127 10.14 2.84 -17.28
CA PHE A 127 11.21 3.50 -16.53
C PHE A 127 10.73 4.79 -15.88
N ILE A 128 10.02 5.65 -16.64
CA ILE A 128 9.42 6.86 -16.10
C ILE A 128 8.42 6.53 -14.98
N GLY A 129 7.59 5.50 -15.19
CA GLY A 129 6.65 5.02 -14.18
C GLY A 129 7.35 4.62 -12.89
N ALA A 130 8.40 3.81 -12.98
CA ALA A 130 9.19 3.38 -11.82
C ALA A 130 9.81 4.57 -11.06
N VAL A 131 10.31 5.58 -11.79
CA VAL A 131 10.86 6.79 -11.16
C VAL A 131 9.76 7.59 -10.46
N ILE A 132 8.60 7.80 -11.11
CA ILE A 132 7.48 8.56 -10.53
C ILE A 132 6.88 7.82 -9.33
N ALA A 133 6.83 6.49 -9.36
CA ALA A 133 6.33 5.65 -8.27
C ALA A 133 7.12 5.86 -6.97
N ASN A 134 8.41 6.15 -7.05
CA ASN A 134 9.24 6.46 -5.88
C ASN A 134 8.95 7.86 -5.28
N ILE A 135 8.27 8.74 -6.01
CA ILE A 135 7.96 10.11 -5.57
C ILE A 135 6.50 10.22 -5.11
N ILE A 136 5.56 9.73 -5.93
CA ILE A 136 4.12 9.89 -5.72
C ILE A 136 3.49 8.64 -5.10
N GLY A 137 4.20 7.50 -5.14
CA GLY A 137 3.69 6.18 -4.76
C GLY A 137 3.24 5.35 -5.97
N THR A 138 3.35 4.04 -5.84
CA THR A 138 3.05 3.05 -6.90
C THR A 138 1.60 3.17 -7.39
N THR A 139 0.64 3.29 -6.48
CA THR A 139 -0.78 3.44 -6.81
C THR A 139 -1.07 4.67 -7.67
N GLY A 140 -0.40 5.79 -7.38
CA GLY A 140 -0.59 7.05 -8.10
C GLY A 140 0.05 7.03 -9.49
N ALA A 141 1.31 6.60 -9.54
CA ALA A 141 2.05 6.46 -10.80
C ALA A 141 1.32 5.47 -11.74
N SER A 142 0.88 4.33 -11.21
CA SER A 142 0.11 3.35 -11.96
C SER A 142 -1.19 3.94 -12.48
N MET A 143 -1.98 4.64 -11.64
CA MET A 143 -3.25 5.22 -12.07
C MET A 143 -3.09 6.29 -13.16
N LEU A 144 -2.03 7.10 -13.08
CA LEU A 144 -1.70 8.13 -14.07
C LEU A 144 -1.29 7.52 -15.42
N LEU A 145 -0.46 6.47 -15.40
CA LEU A 145 0.21 5.95 -16.58
C LEU A 145 -0.46 4.72 -17.22
N ILE A 146 -1.34 4.02 -16.51
CA ILE A 146 -1.96 2.79 -17.04
C ILE A 146 -2.80 3.09 -18.29
N ARG A 147 -3.56 4.18 -18.29
CA ARG A 147 -4.41 4.59 -19.42
C ARG A 147 -3.60 4.91 -20.68
N PRO A 148 -2.59 5.82 -20.65
CA PRO A 148 -1.77 6.07 -21.83
C PRO A 148 -0.97 4.83 -22.27
N PHE A 149 -0.47 4.01 -21.34
CA PHE A 149 0.24 2.78 -21.67
C PHE A 149 -0.64 1.79 -22.46
N ILE A 150 -1.88 1.56 -22.02
CA ILE A 150 -2.87 0.75 -22.75
C ILE A 150 -3.17 1.36 -24.11
N LYS A 151 -3.39 2.68 -24.16
CA LYS A 151 -3.79 3.38 -25.40
C LYS A 151 -2.73 3.24 -26.50
N ILE A 152 -1.45 3.40 -26.17
CA ILE A 152 -0.34 3.23 -27.11
C ILE A 152 -0.28 1.78 -27.61
N ASN A 153 -0.47 0.82 -26.71
CA ASN A 153 -0.37 -0.60 -27.01
C ASN A 153 -1.67 -1.23 -27.52
N ARG A 154 -2.75 -0.47 -27.76
CA ARG A 154 -4.10 -0.99 -28.05
C ARG A 154 -4.18 -2.07 -29.13
N LYS A 155 -3.31 -2.01 -30.15
CA LYS A 155 -3.27 -2.98 -31.27
C LYS A 155 -2.50 -4.28 -30.97
N ARG A 156 -1.66 -4.28 -29.94
CA ARG A 156 -0.74 -5.38 -29.60
C ARG A 156 -0.74 -5.71 -28.11
N ILE A 157 -1.76 -5.27 -27.37
CA ILE A 157 -1.77 -5.42 -25.91
C ILE A 157 -1.94 -6.89 -25.52
N LYS A 158 -1.10 -7.34 -24.59
CA LYS A 158 -1.12 -8.71 -24.04
C LYS A 158 -1.06 -8.65 -22.51
N ALA A 159 -1.56 -9.71 -21.85
CA ALA A 159 -1.63 -9.79 -20.39
C ALA A 159 -0.29 -9.53 -19.71
N TYR A 160 0.82 -10.07 -20.24
CA TYR A 160 2.15 -9.87 -19.65
C TYR A 160 2.56 -8.38 -19.60
N GLN A 161 2.08 -7.52 -20.48
CA GLN A 161 2.41 -6.09 -20.43
C GLN A 161 1.78 -5.40 -19.21
N PHE A 162 0.59 -5.83 -18.79
CA PHE A 162 -0.02 -5.38 -17.53
C PHE A 162 0.77 -5.87 -16.33
N VAL A 163 1.16 -7.14 -16.35
CA VAL A 163 1.95 -7.76 -15.27
C VAL A 163 3.29 -7.03 -15.10
N PHE A 164 4.02 -6.80 -16.19
CA PHE A 164 5.27 -6.03 -16.15
C PHE A 164 5.07 -4.59 -15.70
N PHE A 165 3.98 -3.94 -16.11
CA PHE A 165 3.66 -2.59 -15.68
C PHE A 165 3.45 -2.53 -14.16
N ILE A 166 2.59 -3.40 -13.60
CA ILE A 166 2.27 -3.42 -12.17
C ILE A 166 3.49 -3.80 -11.31
N PHE A 167 4.35 -4.70 -11.79
CA PHE A 167 5.55 -5.07 -11.02
C PHE A 167 6.64 -3.99 -11.02
N LEU A 168 6.69 -3.13 -12.04
CA LEU A 168 7.72 -2.09 -12.14
C LEU A 168 7.27 -0.72 -11.61
N VAL A 169 5.98 -0.43 -11.65
CA VAL A 169 5.39 0.90 -11.40
C VAL A 169 4.47 0.87 -10.19
#